data_AF-A0A2R9UG56-F1
#
_entry.id   AF-A0A2R9UG56-F1
#
_cell.length_a   1.000
_cell.length_b   1.000
_cell.length_c   1.000
_cell.angle_alpha   90.00
_cell.angle_beta   90.00
_cell.angle_gamma   90.00
#
_symmetry.space_group_name_H-M   'P 1'
#
loop_
_entity.id
_entity.type
_entity.pdbx_description
1 polymer ?
#
loop_
_entity_poly.entity_id
_entity_poly.type
_entity_poly.pdbx_seq_one_letter_code
_entity_poly.pdbx_strand_id
1 'polypeptide(L)'
;MELKTNSDHYVHGSDGVHLLRTADNSYQLIFGESKMYGDSGGVGTSAKRGLKAAFESVGKVHEDGFDFDTWLVQSELLKEELDEAKLAALAAILLPSAGGGDDALKKHNAFGIFVGYEIDVSDMKSEDMELDEIEVELQKRATEAITTQHDLIKQEITDRGLGVYPIHLYAIPFAKRGTGDKAHGIAQIRMELAAQLGNHGVSK
;
A
#
# COMPACT_ATOMS: atom_id res chain seq x y z
N MET A 1 -6.82 -1.57 -12.85
CA MET A 1 -7.93 -0.71 -12.43
C MET A 1 -7.72 -0.42 -10.96
N GLU A 2 -7.69 0.86 -10.56
CA GLU A 2 -7.55 1.33 -9.18
C GLU A 2 -8.93 1.76 -8.72
N LEU A 3 -9.50 1.06 -7.73
CA LEU A 3 -10.79 1.42 -7.16
C LEU A 3 -10.54 2.29 -5.92
N LYS A 4 -10.84 3.59 -6.02
CA LYS A 4 -10.79 4.50 -4.88
C LYS A 4 -12.03 4.31 -4.02
N THR A 5 -11.80 4.11 -2.73
CA THR A 5 -12.84 4.12 -1.70
C THR A 5 -13.22 5.58 -1.43
N ASN A 6 -14.53 5.84 -1.33
CA ASN A 6 -15.19 7.14 -1.40
C ASN A 6 -14.53 8.28 -0.58
N SER A 7 -14.57 9.53 -1.09
CA SER A 7 -13.94 10.73 -0.48
C SER A 7 -14.49 11.14 0.89
N ASP A 8 -15.66 10.61 1.28
CA ASP A 8 -16.34 10.96 2.53
C ASP A 8 -16.27 9.86 3.63
N HIS A 9 -15.66 8.69 3.35
CA HIS A 9 -15.59 7.54 4.27
C HIS A 9 -14.14 7.13 4.57
N TYR A 10 -13.34 8.07 5.07
CA TYR A 10 -11.90 7.96 5.28
C TYR A 10 -11.44 6.92 6.36
N VAL A 11 -12.33 6.12 6.95
CA VAL A 11 -11.99 5.36 8.18
C VAL A 11 -12.39 3.87 8.17
N HIS A 12 -13.05 3.36 7.13
CA HIS A 12 -13.52 1.97 7.13
C HIS A 12 -13.22 1.28 5.80
N GLY A 13 -12.21 0.41 5.79
CA GLY A 13 -11.85 -0.44 4.64
C GLY A 13 -10.50 -0.14 4.01
N SER A 14 -10.05 -1.07 3.17
CA SER A 14 -8.81 -1.02 2.40
C SER A 14 -8.64 0.32 1.65
N ASP A 15 -7.42 0.87 1.62
CA ASP A 15 -7.08 2.13 0.94
C ASP A 15 -7.34 2.09 -0.58
N GLY A 16 -7.45 0.90 -1.18
CA GLY A 16 -7.86 0.72 -2.56
C GLY A 16 -7.97 -0.75 -2.95
N VAL A 17 -8.83 -1.08 -3.92
CA VAL A 17 -8.98 -2.46 -4.40
C VAL A 17 -8.47 -2.57 -5.83
N HIS A 18 -7.65 -3.59 -6.11
CA HIS A 18 -7.08 -3.85 -7.43
C HIS A 18 -7.46 -5.24 -7.94
N LEU A 19 -7.72 -5.33 -9.24
CA LEU A 19 -7.93 -6.59 -9.92
C LEU A 19 -6.71 -6.95 -10.79
N LEU A 20 -6.10 -8.10 -10.50
CA LEU A 20 -4.97 -8.65 -11.24
C LEU A 20 -5.38 -9.96 -11.92
N ARG A 21 -5.20 -10.06 -13.24
CA ARG A 21 -5.31 -11.34 -13.95
C ARG A 21 -4.01 -12.12 -13.81
N THR A 22 -4.06 -13.32 -13.24
CA THR A 22 -2.87 -14.16 -13.01
C THR A 22 -2.71 -15.27 -14.05
N ALA A 23 -3.81 -15.72 -14.65
CA ALA A 23 -3.82 -16.67 -15.76
C ALA A 23 -5.11 -16.52 -16.57
N ASP A 24 -5.32 -17.42 -17.53
CA ASP A 24 -6.61 -17.56 -18.19
C ASP A 24 -7.67 -17.94 -17.15
N ASN A 25 -8.76 -17.16 -17.13
CA ASN A 25 -9.86 -17.26 -16.17
C ASN A 25 -9.48 -17.21 -14.68
N SER A 26 -8.28 -16.76 -14.32
CA SER A 26 -7.83 -16.66 -12.92
C SER A 26 -7.45 -15.24 -12.53
N TYR A 27 -7.99 -14.77 -11.42
CA TYR A 27 -7.87 -13.40 -10.96
C TYR A 27 -7.54 -13.33 -9.46
N GLN A 28 -6.79 -12.29 -9.08
CA GLN A 28 -6.60 -11.86 -7.71
C GLN A 28 -7.34 -10.54 -7.48
N LEU A 29 -8.17 -10.52 -6.44
CA LEU A 29 -8.70 -9.29 -5.87
C LEU A 29 -7.77 -8.87 -4.74
N ILE A 30 -7.03 -7.79 -4.96
CA ILE A 30 -5.97 -7.31 -4.08
C ILE A 30 -6.53 -6.16 -3.25
N PHE A 31 -6.57 -6.34 -1.93
CA PHE A 31 -6.93 -5.30 -0.96
C PHE A 31 -5.66 -4.54 -0.60
N GLY A 32 -5.59 -3.29 -1.05
CA GLY A 32 -4.48 -2.38 -0.90
C GLY A 32 -4.49 -1.64 0.43
N GLU A 33 -3.34 -1.54 1.07
CA GLU A 33 -3.11 -0.80 2.30
C GLU A 33 -1.86 0.04 2.13
N SER A 34 -1.97 1.34 2.37
CA SER A 34 -0.89 2.30 2.22
C SER A 34 -0.54 2.91 3.57
N LYS A 35 0.76 2.92 3.90
CA LYS A 35 1.28 3.51 5.14
C LYS A 35 2.53 4.29 4.83
N MET A 36 2.54 5.56 5.18
CA MET A 36 3.66 6.46 4.98
C MET A 36 4.14 6.99 6.33
N TYR A 37 5.33 6.56 6.75
CA TYR A 37 5.88 6.84 8.07
C TYR A 37 7.28 7.43 7.96
N GLY A 38 7.50 8.55 8.67
CA GLY A 38 8.85 9.03 8.96
C GLY A 38 9.48 8.32 10.15
N ASP A 39 10.78 8.50 10.31
CA ASP A 39 11.53 8.04 11.47
C ASP A 39 11.01 8.68 12.75
N SER A 40 10.93 7.90 13.83
CA SER A 40 10.54 8.37 15.15
C SER A 40 11.24 7.53 16.21
N GLY A 41 11.98 8.19 17.10
CA GLY A 41 12.75 7.51 18.14
C GLY A 41 14.05 6.85 17.66
N GLY A 42 14.48 7.14 16.42
CA GLY A 42 15.76 6.68 15.87
C GLY A 42 15.77 6.66 14.35
N VAL A 43 16.97 6.74 13.77
CA VAL A 43 17.18 6.61 12.31
C VAL A 43 16.84 5.19 11.86
N GLY A 44 16.15 5.06 10.73
CA GLY A 44 15.79 3.76 10.13
C GLY A 44 14.62 3.06 10.83
N THR A 45 13.84 3.77 11.64
CA THR A 45 12.67 3.22 12.35
C THR A 45 11.39 3.25 11.50
N SER A 46 11.34 4.11 10.49
CA SER A 46 10.21 4.31 9.59
C SER A 46 9.71 3.03 8.92
N ALA A 47 10.60 2.23 8.33
CA ALA A 47 10.23 0.99 7.62
C ALA A 47 9.51 -0.01 8.54
N LYS A 48 10.08 -0.28 9.71
CA LYS A 48 9.49 -1.16 10.73
C LYS A 48 8.09 -0.68 11.16
N ARG A 49 7.95 0.62 11.41
CA ARG A 49 6.68 1.23 11.83
C ARG A 49 5.63 1.14 10.72
N GLY A 50 6.01 1.47 9.50
CA GLY A 50 5.13 1.39 8.33
C GLY A 50 4.62 -0.03 8.09
N LEU A 51 5.51 -1.02 8.12
CA LEU A 51 5.15 -2.43 7.98
C LEU A 51 4.19 -2.89 9.08
N LYS A 52 4.49 -2.60 10.36
CA LYS A 52 3.58 -2.95 11.47
C LYS A 52 2.20 -2.35 11.30
N ALA A 53 2.13 -1.05 10.99
CA ALA A 53 0.86 -0.37 10.80
C ALA A 53 0.07 -0.93 9.60
N ALA A 54 0.76 -1.35 8.54
CA ALA A 54 0.13 -1.95 7.37
C ALA A 54 -0.44 -3.33 7.68
N PHE A 55 0.34 -4.19 8.32
CA PHE A 55 -0.12 -5.51 8.73
C PHE A 55 -1.24 -5.44 9.78
N GLU A 56 -1.25 -4.42 10.65
CA GLU A 56 -2.38 -4.19 11.55
C GLU A 56 -3.67 -3.88 10.79
N SER A 57 -3.61 -3.04 9.75
CA SER A 57 -4.76 -2.72 8.91
C SER A 57 -5.25 -3.95 8.13
N VAL A 58 -4.32 -4.65 7.47
CA VAL A 58 -4.61 -5.89 6.74
C VAL A 58 -5.21 -6.96 7.65
N GLY A 59 -4.71 -7.09 8.88
CA GLY A 59 -5.26 -8.02 9.87
C GLY A 59 -6.72 -7.73 10.20
N LYS A 60 -7.09 -6.45 10.36
CA LYS A 60 -8.49 -6.04 10.60
C LYS A 60 -9.37 -6.37 9.40
N VAL A 61 -8.92 -6.08 8.18
CA VAL A 61 -9.65 -6.45 6.95
C VAL A 61 -9.88 -7.97 6.87
N HIS A 62 -8.89 -8.76 7.27
CA HIS A 62 -9.02 -10.21 7.33
C HIS A 62 -10.04 -10.67 8.39
N GLU A 63 -9.98 -10.09 9.60
CA GLU A 63 -10.91 -10.39 10.70
C GLU A 63 -12.36 -10.01 10.36
N ASP A 64 -12.57 -8.93 9.62
CA ASP A 64 -13.88 -8.43 9.19
C ASP A 64 -14.46 -9.20 7.98
N GLY A 65 -13.78 -10.26 7.53
CA GLY A 65 -14.35 -11.27 6.61
C GLY A 65 -14.47 -10.85 5.13
N PHE A 66 -13.86 -9.73 4.72
CA PHE A 66 -13.96 -9.16 3.35
C PHE A 66 -15.39 -8.81 2.88
N ASP A 67 -16.39 -8.90 3.76
CA ASP A 67 -17.80 -8.65 3.44
C ASP A 67 -18.04 -7.18 3.07
N PHE A 68 -17.34 -6.27 3.74
CA PHE A 68 -17.41 -4.83 3.50
C PHE A 68 -16.78 -4.43 2.16
N ASP A 69 -15.63 -5.00 1.79
CA ASP A 69 -14.94 -4.61 0.57
C ASP A 69 -15.59 -5.21 -0.69
N THR A 70 -16.26 -6.36 -0.58
CA THR A 70 -17.09 -6.90 -1.67
C THR A 70 -18.28 -5.99 -1.95
N TRP A 71 -18.91 -5.45 -0.90
CA TRP A 71 -19.96 -4.44 -1.00
C TRP A 71 -19.44 -3.11 -1.58
N LEU A 72 -18.23 -2.69 -1.19
CA LEU A 72 -17.62 -1.45 -1.67
C LEU A 72 -17.25 -1.49 -3.15
N VAL A 73 -16.71 -2.63 -3.60
CA VAL A 73 -16.48 -2.90 -5.02
C VAL A 73 -17.81 -2.82 -5.77
N GLN A 74 -18.89 -3.40 -5.24
CA GLN A 74 -20.21 -3.28 -5.86
C GLN A 74 -20.73 -1.83 -5.86
N SER A 75 -20.59 -1.08 -4.77
CA SER A 75 -21.17 0.27 -4.64
C SER A 75 -20.43 1.34 -5.43
N GLU A 76 -19.12 1.21 -5.61
CA GLU A 76 -18.31 2.18 -6.36
C GLU A 76 -18.22 1.82 -7.85
N LEU A 77 -18.20 0.53 -8.22
CA LEU A 77 -18.24 0.13 -9.63
C LEU A 77 -19.56 0.48 -10.32
N LEU A 78 -20.67 0.48 -9.58
CA LEU A 78 -21.98 0.89 -10.11
C LEU A 78 -22.07 2.40 -10.37
N LYS A 79 -21.11 3.21 -9.89
CA LYS A 79 -21.04 4.65 -10.12
C LYS A 79 -20.15 5.03 -11.32
N GLU A 80 -19.23 4.17 -11.73
CA GLU A 80 -18.50 4.35 -12.99
C GLU A 80 -19.42 3.93 -14.14
N GLU A 81 -19.58 4.79 -15.17
CA GLU A 81 -20.35 4.48 -16.39
C GLU A 81 -19.67 3.36 -17.18
N LEU A 82 -19.80 2.12 -16.72
CA LEU A 82 -19.42 0.92 -17.44
C LEU A 82 -20.59 0.47 -18.30
N ASP A 83 -20.32 0.14 -19.56
CA ASP A 83 -21.33 -0.55 -20.38
C ASP A 83 -21.76 -1.86 -19.71
N GLU A 84 -23.01 -2.29 -19.96
CA GLU A 84 -23.61 -3.46 -19.32
C GLU A 84 -22.77 -4.74 -19.50
N ALA A 85 -22.05 -4.85 -20.62
CA ALA A 85 -21.21 -6.00 -20.93
C ALA A 85 -19.96 -6.06 -20.01
N LYS A 86 -19.29 -4.93 -19.79
CA LYS A 86 -18.16 -4.84 -18.85
C LYS A 86 -18.59 -5.03 -17.40
N LEU A 87 -19.74 -4.47 -17.03
CA LEU A 87 -20.30 -4.67 -15.70
C LEU A 87 -20.61 -6.16 -15.44
N ALA A 88 -21.22 -6.84 -16.41
CA ALA A 88 -21.50 -8.27 -16.31
C ALA A 88 -20.20 -9.12 -16.24
N ALA A 89 -19.19 -8.80 -17.04
CA ALA A 89 -17.90 -9.48 -17.00
C ALA A 89 -17.20 -9.29 -15.65
N LEU A 90 -17.24 -8.09 -15.09
CA LEU A 90 -16.65 -7.78 -13.80
C LEU A 90 -17.40 -8.45 -12.64
N ALA A 91 -18.74 -8.44 -12.68
CA ALA A 91 -19.57 -9.16 -11.72
C ALA A 91 -19.26 -10.67 -11.72
N ALA A 92 -19.06 -11.28 -12.89
CA ALA A 92 -18.69 -12.68 -13.01
C ALA A 92 -17.32 -13.01 -12.41
N ILE A 93 -16.37 -12.06 -12.42
CA ILE A 93 -15.05 -12.22 -11.79
C ILE A 93 -15.15 -12.10 -10.26
N LEU A 94 -15.96 -11.15 -9.77
CA LEU A 94 -16.11 -10.89 -8.34
C LEU A 94 -16.95 -11.95 -7.63
N LEU A 95 -17.95 -12.49 -8.33
CA LEU A 95 -18.88 -13.51 -7.86
C LEU A 95 -18.85 -14.72 -8.81
N PRO A 96 -17.74 -15.48 -8.86
CA PRO A 96 -17.65 -16.63 -9.74
C PRO A 96 -18.70 -17.68 -9.36
N SER A 97 -19.35 -18.25 -10.37
CA SER A 97 -20.38 -19.26 -10.16
C SER A 97 -19.77 -20.59 -9.69
N ALA A 98 -20.34 -21.19 -8.65
CA ALA A 98 -19.83 -22.41 -8.03
C ALA A 98 -19.90 -23.68 -8.92
N GLY A 99 -20.51 -23.59 -10.12
CA GLY A 99 -20.85 -24.74 -10.98
C GLY A 99 -20.05 -24.88 -12.28
N GLY A 100 -18.99 -24.11 -12.50
CA GLY A 100 -18.37 -23.94 -13.83
C GLY A 100 -17.34 -24.98 -14.32
N GLY A 101 -17.06 -26.05 -13.57
CA GLY A 101 -16.02 -27.01 -13.95
C GLY A 101 -14.59 -26.41 -13.98
N ASP A 102 -13.65 -27.05 -14.68
CA ASP A 102 -12.23 -26.65 -14.67
C ASP A 102 -11.95 -25.28 -15.34
N ASP A 103 -12.82 -24.86 -16.28
CA ASP A 103 -12.77 -23.57 -17.00
C ASP A 103 -13.47 -22.42 -16.26
N ALA A 104 -14.01 -22.67 -15.07
CA ALA A 104 -14.67 -21.65 -14.25
C ALA A 104 -13.73 -20.48 -13.93
N LEU A 105 -14.29 -19.28 -13.86
CA LEU A 105 -13.58 -18.12 -13.31
C LEU A 105 -13.15 -18.43 -11.87
N LYS A 106 -11.85 -18.26 -11.60
CA LYS A 106 -11.25 -18.44 -10.28
C LYS A 106 -10.86 -17.09 -9.74
N LYS A 107 -11.28 -16.81 -8.51
CA LYS A 107 -10.94 -15.58 -7.80
C LYS A 107 -10.28 -15.91 -6.48
N HIS A 108 -9.11 -15.34 -6.25
CA HIS A 108 -8.38 -15.41 -4.99
C HIS A 108 -8.33 -14.02 -4.35
N ASN A 109 -8.44 -13.96 -3.02
CA ASN A 109 -8.12 -12.74 -2.28
C ASN A 109 -6.60 -12.64 -2.11
N ALA A 110 -6.09 -11.43 -2.16
CA ALA A 110 -4.70 -11.10 -1.93
C ALA A 110 -4.61 -9.74 -1.23
N PHE A 111 -3.45 -9.43 -0.65
CA PHE A 111 -3.20 -8.13 -0.02
C PHE A 111 -2.09 -7.39 -0.76
N GLY A 112 -2.27 -6.09 -0.94
CA GLY A 112 -1.25 -5.18 -1.44
C GLY A 112 -0.81 -4.27 -0.30
N ILE A 113 0.45 -4.28 0.05
CA ILE A 113 1.00 -3.42 1.10
C ILE A 113 1.93 -2.40 0.45
N PHE A 114 1.62 -1.12 0.60
CA PHE A 114 2.44 -0.02 0.14
C PHE A 114 3.04 0.72 1.33
N VAL A 115 4.36 0.69 1.48
CA VAL A 115 5.06 1.31 2.61
C VAL A 115 6.01 2.38 2.10
N GLY A 116 5.68 3.63 2.41
CA GLY A 116 6.60 4.76 2.29
C GLY A 116 7.43 4.89 3.55
N TYR A 117 8.75 4.83 3.43
CA TYR A 117 9.70 4.90 4.55
C TYR A 117 10.86 5.82 4.25
N GLU A 118 11.62 6.20 5.27
CA GLU A 118 12.74 7.12 5.14
C GLU A 118 14.07 6.36 5.07
N ILE A 119 14.94 6.84 4.18
CA ILE A 119 16.37 6.55 4.22
C ILE A 119 17.08 7.83 4.63
N ASP A 120 17.89 7.77 5.68
CA ASP A 120 18.71 8.91 6.08
C ASP A 120 19.86 9.05 5.10
N VAL A 121 20.06 10.25 4.58
CA VAL A 121 21.16 10.59 3.67
C VAL A 121 21.97 11.77 4.20
N SER A 122 21.76 12.16 5.46
CA SER A 122 22.39 13.33 6.08
C SER A 122 23.91 13.17 6.29
N ASP A 123 24.38 11.93 6.37
CA ASP A 123 25.78 11.54 6.48
C ASP A 123 26.48 11.37 5.12
N MET A 124 25.72 11.34 4.02
CA MET A 124 26.28 11.20 2.68
C MET A 124 26.97 12.50 2.27
N LYS A 125 28.26 12.42 1.96
CA LYS A 125 29.04 13.51 1.36
C LYS A 125 28.91 13.44 -0.15
N SER A 126 27.72 13.75 -0.66
CA SER A 126 27.43 13.64 -2.10
C SER A 126 28.37 14.47 -2.97
N GLU A 127 28.99 15.53 -2.43
CA GLU A 127 29.98 16.33 -3.15
C GLU A 127 31.29 15.58 -3.43
N ASP A 128 31.58 14.54 -2.65
CA ASP A 128 32.80 13.72 -2.74
C ASP A 128 32.57 12.41 -3.52
N MET A 129 31.37 12.20 -4.08
CA MET A 129 30.94 10.95 -4.71
C MET A 129 30.59 11.13 -6.18
N GLU A 130 30.86 10.11 -7.00
CA GLU A 130 30.35 10.05 -8.37
C GLU A 130 28.85 9.68 -8.40
N LEU A 131 28.16 10.05 -9.47
CA LEU A 131 26.70 9.81 -9.61
C LEU A 131 26.32 8.34 -9.45
N ASP A 132 27.10 7.44 -10.06
CA ASP A 132 26.87 5.99 -9.98
C ASP A 132 27.06 5.48 -8.54
N GLU A 133 28.00 6.05 -7.78
CA GLU A 133 28.23 5.68 -6.37
C GLU A 133 27.08 6.12 -5.47
N ILE A 134 26.50 7.30 -5.75
CA ILE A 134 25.31 7.79 -5.05
C ILE A 134 24.12 6.85 -5.31
N GLU A 135 23.89 6.45 -6.56
CA GLU A 135 22.80 5.53 -6.90
C GLU A 135 22.94 4.18 -6.19
N VAL A 136 24.14 3.60 -6.22
CA VAL A 136 24.44 2.33 -5.54
C VAL A 136 24.21 2.43 -4.03
N GLU A 137 24.66 3.51 -3.39
CA GLU A 137 24.49 3.69 -1.95
C GLU A 137 23.02 3.90 -1.56
N LEU A 138 22.25 4.68 -2.33
CA LEU A 138 20.81 4.85 -2.10
C LEU A 138 20.05 3.53 -2.26
N GLN A 139 20.35 2.76 -3.31
CA GLN A 139 19.73 1.46 -3.55
C GLN A 139 20.06 0.48 -2.42
N LYS A 140 21.31 0.47 -1.96
CA LYS A 140 21.75 -0.34 -0.83
C LYS A 140 20.98 0.01 0.44
N ARG A 141 20.95 1.28 0.84
CA ARG A 141 20.22 1.75 2.04
C ARG A 141 18.73 1.40 1.98
N ALA A 142 18.10 1.62 0.83
CA ALA A 142 16.70 1.26 0.61
C ALA A 142 16.47 -0.26 0.75
N THR A 143 17.33 -1.07 0.15
CA THR A 143 17.21 -2.54 0.21
C THR A 143 17.41 -3.04 1.64
N GLU A 144 18.44 -2.58 2.32
CA GLU A 144 18.76 -2.96 3.72
C GLU A 144 17.64 -2.58 4.70
N ALA A 145 17.02 -1.41 4.53
CA ALA A 145 15.93 -0.96 5.38
C ALA A 145 14.73 -1.94 5.38
N ILE A 146 14.49 -2.65 4.28
CA ILE A 146 13.39 -3.62 4.16
C ILE A 146 13.84 -5.05 4.47
N THR A 147 15.01 -5.47 3.98
CA THR A 147 15.49 -6.85 4.20
C THR A 147 15.75 -7.13 5.68
N THR A 148 16.16 -6.13 6.46
CA THR A 148 16.30 -6.24 7.92
C THR A 148 14.96 -6.46 8.64
N GLN A 149 13.82 -6.18 8.00
CA GLN A 149 12.48 -6.40 8.55
C GLN A 149 11.86 -7.74 8.13
N HIS A 150 12.61 -8.60 7.44
CA HIS A 150 12.11 -9.88 6.93
C HIS A 150 11.47 -10.77 8.02
N ASP A 151 12.11 -10.89 9.19
CA ASP A 151 11.58 -11.70 10.28
C ASP A 151 10.31 -11.10 10.90
N LEU A 152 10.25 -9.77 10.97
CA LEU A 152 9.03 -9.07 11.37
C LEU A 152 7.89 -9.34 10.39
N ILE A 153 8.15 -9.26 9.08
CA ILE A 153 7.14 -9.54 8.05
C ILE A 153 6.60 -10.96 8.19
N LYS A 154 7.50 -11.95 8.35
CA LYS A 154 7.10 -13.35 8.59
C LYS A 154 6.26 -13.51 9.85
N GLN A 155 6.66 -12.85 10.92
CA GLN A 155 5.93 -12.87 12.18
C GLN A 155 4.53 -12.28 12.01
N GLU A 156 4.40 -11.08 11.43
CA GLU A 156 3.09 -10.43 11.23
C GLU A 156 2.16 -11.26 10.33
N ILE A 157 2.70 -11.94 9.30
CA ILE A 157 1.92 -12.86 8.46
C ILE A 157 1.39 -14.05 9.27
N THR A 158 2.25 -14.63 10.11
CA THR A 158 1.91 -15.81 10.91
C THR A 158 0.92 -15.47 12.02
N ASP A 159 1.21 -14.44 12.81
CA ASP A 159 0.43 -14.02 13.97
C ASP A 159 -1.00 -13.61 13.58
N ARG A 160 -1.21 -13.18 12.33
CA ARG A 160 -2.50 -12.73 11.79
C ARG A 160 -3.19 -13.75 10.88
N GLY A 161 -2.64 -14.96 10.73
CA GLY A 161 -3.24 -16.00 9.89
C GLY A 161 -3.24 -15.69 8.38
N LEU A 162 -2.39 -14.78 7.91
CA LEU A 162 -2.40 -14.28 6.54
C LEU A 162 -1.67 -15.22 5.55
N GLY A 163 -1.06 -16.30 6.03
CA GLY A 163 -0.20 -17.19 5.23
C GLY A 163 -0.90 -17.92 4.07
N VAL A 164 -2.24 -17.89 4.02
CA VAL A 164 -3.04 -18.46 2.93
C VAL A 164 -3.26 -17.48 1.76
N TYR A 165 -2.94 -16.19 1.95
CA TYR A 165 -3.14 -15.15 0.95
C TYR A 165 -1.82 -14.74 0.29
N PRO A 166 -1.79 -14.51 -1.03
CA PRO A 166 -0.70 -13.79 -1.66
C PRO A 166 -0.58 -12.37 -1.08
N ILE A 167 0.65 -11.94 -0.77
CA ILE A 167 0.95 -10.60 -0.29
C ILE A 167 1.93 -9.93 -1.26
N HIS A 168 1.53 -8.80 -1.83
CA HIS A 168 2.32 -7.97 -2.71
C HIS A 168 2.85 -6.77 -1.92
N LEU A 169 4.15 -6.75 -1.62
CA LEU A 169 4.78 -5.66 -0.85
C LEU A 169 5.50 -4.69 -1.80
N TYR A 170 5.11 -3.42 -1.74
CA TYR A 170 5.72 -2.31 -2.44
C TYR A 170 6.31 -1.34 -1.42
N ALA A 171 7.64 -1.22 -1.39
CA ALA A 171 8.33 -0.37 -0.43
C ALA A 171 9.01 0.78 -1.17
N ILE A 172 8.62 2.02 -0.86
CA ILE A 172 9.15 3.22 -1.52
C ILE A 172 10.01 4.02 -0.53
N PRO A 173 11.33 4.14 -0.78
CA PRO A 173 12.21 4.97 0.04
C PRO A 173 12.03 6.46 -0.27
N PHE A 174 12.06 7.28 0.78
CA PHE A 174 12.12 8.73 0.71
C PHE A 174 13.41 9.20 1.38
N ALA A 175 14.21 10.01 0.67
CA ALA A 175 15.43 10.55 1.24
C ALA A 175 15.09 11.59 2.33
N LYS A 176 15.59 11.36 3.53
CA LYS A 176 15.52 12.30 4.66
C LYS A 176 16.86 12.99 4.82
N ARG A 177 16.85 14.33 4.89
CA ARG A 177 18.04 15.17 5.05
C ARG A 177 17.96 15.99 6.33
N GLY A 178 19.08 16.17 7.00
CA GLY A 178 19.17 16.98 8.22
C GLY A 178 18.68 16.25 9.46
N THR A 179 18.95 16.84 10.63
CA THR A 179 18.62 16.28 11.95
C THR A 179 17.85 17.28 12.80
N GLY A 180 17.06 16.77 13.75
CA GLY A 180 16.25 17.60 14.65
C GLY A 180 15.24 18.48 13.89
N ASP A 181 15.13 19.75 14.27
CA ASP A 181 14.19 20.72 13.66
C ASP A 181 14.51 21.08 12.21
N LYS A 182 15.69 20.67 11.70
CA LYS A 182 16.09 20.85 10.29
C LYS A 182 15.89 19.59 9.45
N ALA A 183 15.33 18.52 10.04
CA ALA A 183 15.04 17.30 9.32
C ALA A 183 13.95 17.55 8.27
N HIS A 184 14.31 17.36 7.01
CA HIS A 184 13.41 17.41 5.88
C HIS A 184 13.16 15.98 5.40
N GLY A 185 12.01 15.45 5.80
CA GLY A 185 11.57 14.08 5.50
C GLY A 185 10.06 14.02 5.33
N ILE A 186 9.51 12.82 5.31
CA ILE A 186 8.08 12.53 5.10
C ILE A 186 7.20 13.37 6.02
N ALA A 187 7.52 13.44 7.32
CA ALA A 187 6.68 14.15 8.29
C ALA A 187 6.59 15.65 7.98
N GLN A 188 7.72 16.27 7.70
CA GLN A 188 7.81 17.70 7.39
C GLN A 188 7.13 18.03 6.06
N ILE A 189 7.39 17.25 5.01
CA ILE A 189 6.76 17.42 3.68
C ILE A 189 5.24 17.32 3.79
N ARG A 190 4.72 16.35 4.58
CA ARG A 190 3.28 16.23 4.82
C ARG A 190 2.69 17.45 5.51
N MET A 191 3.37 18.03 6.49
CA MET A 191 2.93 19.26 7.15
C MET A 191 2.93 20.46 6.20
N GLU A 192 3.97 20.60 5.38
CA GLU A 192 4.08 21.67 4.39
C GLU A 192 2.98 21.58 3.32
N LEU A 193 2.74 20.38 2.79
CA LEU A 193 1.64 20.12 1.85
C LEU A 193 0.27 20.42 2.49
N ALA A 194 0.03 19.98 3.73
CA ALA A 194 -1.21 20.26 4.43
C ALA A 194 -1.42 21.77 4.65
N ALA A 195 -0.38 22.52 4.99
CA ALA A 195 -0.44 23.97 5.13
C ALA A 195 -0.72 24.68 3.79
N GLN A 196 -0.10 24.22 2.69
CA GLN A 196 -0.36 24.76 1.35
C GLN A 196 -1.79 24.50 0.90
N LEU A 197 -2.30 23.29 1.08
CA LEU A 197 -3.67 22.91 0.71
C LEU A 197 -4.71 23.60 1.61
N GLY A 198 -4.42 23.74 2.91
CA GLY A 198 -5.27 24.47 3.84
C GLY A 198 -5.38 25.97 3.51
N ASN A 199 -4.31 26.59 3.00
CA ASN A 199 -4.33 27.98 2.57
C ASN A 199 -5.11 28.22 1.26
N HIS A 200 -5.35 27.18 0.45
CA HIS A 200 -6.20 27.28 -0.74
C HIS A 200 -7.71 27.26 -0.41
N GLY A 201 -8.12 27.02 0.84
CA GLY A 201 -9.51 27.15 1.30
C GLY A 201 -9.96 28.60 1.56
N VAL A 202 -9.09 29.59 1.39
CA VAL A 202 -9.39 31.02 1.59
C VAL A 202 -9.07 31.82 0.33
N SER A 203 -9.71 31.48 -0.79
CA SER A 203 -10.02 32.47 -1.81
C SER A 203 -11.46 32.25 -2.25
N LYS A 204 -12.29 33.26 -1.96
CA LYS A 204 -13.73 33.33 -2.27
C LYS A 204 -14.04 33.15 -3.74
#